data_AF-A0A1C4F5F7-F1
#
_entry.id   AF-A0A1C4F5F7-F1
#
_cell.length_a   1.000
_cell.length_b   1.000
_cell.length_c   1.000
_cell.angle_alpha   90.00
_cell.angle_beta   90.00
_cell.angle_gamma   90.00
#
_symmetry.space_group_name_H-M   'P 1'
#
loop_
_entity.id
_entity.type
_entity.pdbx_description
1 polymer ?
#
loop_
_entity_poly.entity_id
_entity_poly.type
_entity_poly.pdbx_seq_one_letter_code
_entity_poly.pdbx_strand_id
1 'polypeptide(L)'
;MKALVELANIPRSTYYNLVKKMNRPDIDADLKAEMKAIYKKNEGRYGYRRIRDELTNRGQKVNHKKVQRIMKELGLKCVVHMKKYKSYKGKVGRIAPNILERNFYTDAPNQK
;
A
#
# COMPACT_ATOMS: atom_id res chain seq x y z
N MET A 1 25.75 -23.35 27.98
CA MET A 1 25.83 -22.47 26.78
C MET A 1 27.11 -22.62 25.97
N LYS A 2 28.30 -22.74 26.59
CA LYS A 2 29.58 -22.87 25.86
C LYS A 2 29.58 -24.09 24.89
N ALA A 3 29.21 -25.27 25.40
CA ALA A 3 29.10 -26.49 24.61
C ALA A 3 28.10 -26.40 23.44
N LEU A 4 26.98 -25.68 23.61
CA LEU A 4 25.99 -25.47 22.54
C LEU A 4 26.50 -24.54 21.44
N VAL A 5 27.27 -23.51 21.81
CA VAL A 5 27.87 -22.54 20.86
C VAL A 5 29.03 -23.18 20.11
N GLU A 6 29.81 -24.04 20.77
CA GLU A 6 30.86 -24.87 20.15
C GLU A 6 30.26 -25.89 19.18
N LEU A 7 29.19 -26.59 19.56
CA LEU A 7 28.47 -27.51 18.67
C LEU A 7 27.92 -26.81 17.41
N ALA A 8 27.39 -25.59 17.58
CA ALA A 8 26.85 -24.79 16.48
C ALA A 8 27.95 -24.11 15.62
N ASN A 9 29.23 -24.22 16.00
CA ASN A 9 30.38 -23.62 15.33
C ASN A 9 30.28 -22.09 15.16
N ILE A 10 29.73 -21.40 16.18
CA ILE A 10 29.56 -19.94 16.19
C ILE A 10 30.53 -19.32 17.21
N PRO A 11 31.19 -18.18 16.92
CA PRO A 11 32.00 -17.49 17.92
C PRO A 11 31.15 -17.03 19.12
N ARG A 12 31.69 -17.21 20.33
CA ARG A 12 31.01 -16.84 21.58
C ARG A 12 30.58 -15.36 21.62
N SER A 13 31.40 -14.47 21.06
CA SER A 13 31.08 -13.04 20.94
C SER A 13 29.86 -12.79 20.06
N THR A 14 29.74 -13.49 18.93
CA THR A 14 28.59 -13.43 18.03
C THR A 14 27.31 -13.87 18.74
N TYR A 15 27.37 -14.96 19.50
CA TYR A 15 26.23 -15.45 20.27
C TYR A 15 25.69 -14.38 21.24
N TYR A 16 26.54 -13.83 22.12
CA TYR A 16 26.08 -12.82 23.08
C TYR A 16 25.66 -11.50 22.42
N ASN A 17 26.27 -11.14 21.28
CA ASN A 17 25.82 -10.00 20.48
C ASN A 17 24.40 -10.20 19.93
N LEU A 18 24.05 -11.41 19.48
CA LEU A 18 22.70 -11.75 19.03
C LEU A 18 21.71 -11.74 20.18
N VAL A 19 22.04 -12.37 21.32
CA VAL A 19 21.20 -12.37 22.53
C VAL A 19 20.92 -10.95 23.00
N LYS A 20 21.93 -10.07 23.01
CA LYS A 20 21.79 -8.65 23.37
C LYS A 20 20.90 -7.87 22.38
N LYS A 21 20.78 -8.31 21.13
CA LYS A 21 19.89 -7.71 20.13
C LYS A 21 18.47 -8.27 20.18
N MET A 22 18.30 -9.56 20.54
CA MET A 22 17.00 -10.23 20.59
C MET A 22 16.03 -9.59 21.59
N ASN A 23 16.51 -9.16 22.76
CA ASN A 23 15.67 -8.58 23.81
C ASN A 23 15.44 -7.07 23.66
N ARG A 24 15.78 -6.46 22.52
CA ARG A 24 15.55 -5.02 22.35
C ARG A 24 14.09 -4.75 22.02
N PRO A 25 13.43 -3.83 22.75
CA PRO A 25 12.08 -3.43 22.41
C PRO A 25 12.06 -2.77 21.02
N ASP A 26 11.00 -3.04 20.26
CA ASP A 26 10.81 -2.44 18.95
C ASP A 26 10.36 -0.99 19.12
N ILE A 27 11.25 -0.05 18.79
CA ILE A 27 10.98 1.39 18.84
C ILE A 27 9.80 1.77 17.91
N ASP A 28 9.58 0.98 16.86
CA ASP A 28 8.54 1.23 15.87
C ASP A 28 7.21 0.52 16.19
N ALA A 29 7.06 -0.09 17.38
CA ALA A 29 5.89 -0.88 17.75
C ALA A 29 4.56 -0.12 17.62
N ASP A 30 4.48 1.09 18.18
CA ASP A 30 3.26 1.92 18.13
C ASP A 30 2.92 2.34 16.69
N LEU A 31 3.94 2.75 15.94
CA LEU A 31 3.80 3.12 14.54
C LEU A 31 3.36 1.92 13.68
N LYS A 32 3.87 0.73 13.96
CA LYS A 32 3.45 -0.53 13.31
C LYS A 32 1.99 -0.83 13.59
N ALA A 33 1.53 -0.65 14.82
CA ALA A 33 0.13 -0.86 15.20
C ALA A 33 -0.80 0.12 14.47
N GLU A 34 -0.44 1.41 14.46
CA GLU A 34 -1.23 2.43 13.78
C GLU A 34 -1.28 2.22 12.26
N MET A 35 -0.14 1.91 11.63
CA MET A 35 -0.07 1.62 10.20
C MET A 35 -0.93 0.40 9.84
N LYS A 36 -0.96 -0.65 10.69
CA LYS A 36 -1.86 -1.81 10.51
C LYS A 36 -3.33 -1.41 10.62
N ALA A 37 -3.68 -0.56 11.58
CA ALA A 37 -5.05 -0.07 11.75
C ALA A 37 -5.51 0.74 10.52
N ILE A 38 -4.66 1.66 10.02
CA ILE A 38 -4.92 2.41 8.79
C ILE A 38 -5.09 1.47 7.60
N TYR A 39 -4.17 0.50 7.45
CA TYR A 39 -4.21 -0.44 6.34
C TYR A 39 -5.51 -1.28 6.35
N LYS A 40 -5.91 -1.79 7.52
CA LYS A 40 -7.15 -2.57 7.68
C LYS A 40 -8.40 -1.73 7.44
N LYS A 41 -8.45 -0.49 7.94
CA LYS A 41 -9.55 0.46 7.70
C LYS A 41 -9.78 0.72 6.20
N ASN A 42 -8.71 0.67 5.41
CA ASN A 42 -8.74 0.92 3.96
C ASN A 42 -8.71 -0.37 3.12
N GLU A 43 -9.07 -1.52 3.71
CA GLU A 43 -9.15 -2.82 3.03
C GLU A 43 -7.86 -3.22 2.29
N GLY A 44 -6.70 -2.75 2.77
CA GLY A 44 -5.41 -2.98 2.14
C GLY A 44 -5.16 -2.27 0.81
N ARG A 45 -6.03 -1.31 0.43
CA ARG A 45 -5.86 -0.50 -0.79
C ARG A 45 -4.79 0.58 -0.65
N TYR A 46 -4.37 0.88 0.57
CA TYR A 46 -3.42 1.95 0.84
C TYR A 46 -1.99 1.42 0.82
N GLY A 47 -1.20 1.91 -0.13
CA GLY A 47 0.26 1.73 -0.14
C GLY A 47 0.99 2.77 0.72
N TYR A 48 2.31 2.65 0.79
CA TYR A 48 3.14 3.46 1.70
C TYR A 48 2.97 4.97 1.54
N ARG A 49 2.71 5.46 0.31
CA ARG A 49 2.46 6.89 0.05
C ARG A 49 1.17 7.35 0.73
N ARG A 50 0.06 6.63 0.53
CA ARG A 50 -1.23 6.96 1.12
C ARG A 50 -1.24 6.79 2.64
N ILE A 51 -0.53 5.77 3.16
CA ILE A 51 -0.38 5.61 4.61
C ILE A 51 0.39 6.78 5.21
N ARG A 52 1.48 7.25 4.56
CA ARG A 52 2.19 8.46 5.00
C ARG A 52 1.27 9.67 5.02
N ASP A 53 0.47 9.86 3.98
CA ASP A 53 -0.44 11.01 3.89
C ASP A 53 -1.49 10.95 5.01
N GLU A 54 -2.06 9.78 5.28
CA GLU A 54 -2.99 9.55 6.40
C GLU A 54 -2.32 9.80 7.76
N LEU A 55 -1.08 9.34 7.97
CA LEU A 55 -0.31 9.62 9.18
C LEU A 55 -0.08 11.14 9.34
N THR A 56 0.23 11.83 8.24
CA THR A 56 0.41 13.28 8.23
C THR A 56 -0.90 14.00 8.58
N ASN A 57 -2.04 13.53 8.06
CA ASN A 57 -3.36 14.06 8.39
C ASN A 57 -3.73 13.88 9.87
N ARG A 58 -3.17 12.87 10.53
CA ARG A 58 -3.31 12.62 11.97
C ARG A 58 -2.28 13.38 12.82
N GLY A 59 -1.48 14.26 12.21
CA GLY A 59 -0.46 15.06 12.88
C GLY A 59 0.90 14.38 13.04
N GLN A 60 1.08 13.15 12.56
CA GLN A 60 2.36 12.45 12.63
C GLN A 60 3.18 12.62 11.35
N LYS A 61 4.24 13.43 11.42
CA LYS A 61 5.18 13.58 10.30
C LYS A 61 6.20 12.45 10.30
N VAL A 62 5.95 11.43 9.48
CA VAL A 62 6.86 10.30 9.29
C VAL A 62 7.44 10.31 7.87
N ASN A 63 8.75 10.08 7.75
CA ASN A 63 9.40 9.98 6.44
C ASN A 63 8.86 8.77 5.65
N HIS A 64 8.54 8.97 4.37
CA HIS A 64 8.04 7.94 3.46
C HIS A 64 8.93 6.69 3.40
N LYS A 65 10.26 6.83 3.53
CA LYS A 65 11.19 5.69 3.56
C LYS A 65 10.99 4.80 4.79
N LYS A 66 10.70 5.40 5.95
CA LYS A 66 10.41 4.68 7.20
C LYS A 66 9.11 3.90 7.08
N VAL A 67 8.07 4.54 6.56
CA VAL A 67 6.77 3.88 6.27
C VAL A 67 6.96 2.71 5.31
N GLN A 68 7.75 2.89 4.24
CA GLN A 68 8.02 1.83 3.27
C GLN A 68 8.78 0.65 3.89
N ARG A 69 9.82 0.91 4.70
CA ARG A 69 10.56 -0.12 5.44
C ARG A 69 9.63 -0.92 6.34
N ILE A 70 8.81 -0.25 7.14
CA ILE A 70 7.89 -0.89 8.09
C ILE A 70 6.82 -1.71 7.35
N MET A 71 6.24 -1.20 6.27
CA MET A 71 5.31 -1.99 5.45
C MET A 71 5.96 -3.27 4.93
N LYS A 72 7.23 -3.20 4.49
CA LYS A 72 7.97 -4.37 4.00
C LYS A 72 8.23 -5.38 5.11
N GLU A 73 8.66 -4.92 6.29
CA GLU A 73 8.85 -5.77 7.49
C GLU A 73 7.55 -6.48 7.89
N LEU A 74 6.41 -5.79 7.78
CA LEU A 74 5.08 -6.34 8.10
C LEU A 74 4.46 -7.16 6.96
N GLY A 75 5.08 -7.22 5.78
CA GLY A 75 4.53 -7.90 4.60
C GLY A 75 3.28 -7.24 4.01
N LEU A 76 2.99 -5.98 4.35
CA LEU A 76 1.81 -5.26 3.86
C LEU A 76 2.03 -4.81 2.42
N LYS A 77 1.16 -5.23 1.50
CA LYS A 77 1.22 -4.86 0.08
C LYS A 77 -0.06 -4.16 -0.33
N CYS A 78 0.08 -3.08 -1.10
CA CYS A 78 -1.06 -2.37 -1.65
C CYS A 78 -1.80 -3.26 -2.66
N VAL A 79 -3.05 -3.64 -2.36
CA VAL A 79 -3.91 -4.37 -3.28
C VAL A 79 -4.49 -3.39 -4.29
N VAL A 80 -4.01 -3.42 -5.52
CA VAL A 80 -4.50 -2.56 -6.61
C VAL A 80 -5.36 -3.40 -7.54
N HIS A 81 -6.61 -2.97 -7.75
CA HIS A 81 -7.45 -3.56 -8.78
C HIS A 81 -6.95 -3.19 -10.17
N MET A 82 -6.92 -4.16 -11.08
CA MET A 82 -6.56 -3.93 -12.47
C MET A 82 -7.57 -2.98 -13.10
N LYS A 83 -7.10 -1.86 -13.66
CA LYS A 83 -7.96 -0.92 -14.37
C LYS A 83 -8.40 -1.56 -15.69
N LYS A 84 -9.71 -1.71 -15.91
CA LYS A 84 -10.26 -2.12 -17.20
C LYS A 84 -10.13 -0.99 -18.23
N TYR A 85 -9.77 -1.33 -19.46
CA TYR A 85 -9.73 -0.37 -20.57
C TYR A 85 -11.12 0.18 -20.86
N LYS A 86 -11.20 1.49 -21.14
CA LYS A 86 -12.41 2.17 -21.62
C LYS A 86 -12.03 2.94 -22.89
N SER A 87 -12.61 2.58 -24.03
CA SER A 87 -12.38 3.25 -25.32
C SER A 87 -13.05 4.62 -25.40
N TYR A 88 -14.17 4.79 -24.68
CA TYR A 88 -14.91 6.04 -24.65
C TYR A 88 -14.13 7.13 -23.90
N LYS A 89 -13.70 8.16 -24.62
CA LYS A 89 -12.96 9.32 -24.09
C LYS A 89 -13.87 10.47 -23.66
N GLY A 90 -15.20 10.28 -23.62
CA GLY A 90 -16.16 11.36 -23.43
C GLY A 90 -16.54 12.06 -24.73
N LYS A 91 -17.17 13.24 -24.64
CA LYS A 91 -17.36 14.14 -25.80
C LYS A 91 -16.02 14.73 -26.19
N VAL A 92 -15.40 14.16 -27.22
CA VAL A 92 -14.12 14.63 -27.78
C VAL A 92 -14.40 15.38 -29.08
N GLY A 93 -13.81 16.56 -29.24
CA GLY A 93 -13.95 17.39 -30.45
C GLY A 93 -15.22 18.26 -30.49
N ARG A 94 -15.42 18.95 -31.61
CA ARG A 94 -16.65 19.73 -31.87
C ARG A 94 -17.72 18.80 -32.42
N ILE A 95 -18.90 18.81 -31.78
CA ILE A 95 -20.08 18.11 -32.29
C ILE A 95 -20.65 18.93 -33.43
N ALA A 96 -20.75 18.33 -34.62
CA ALA A 96 -21.38 18.99 -35.76
C ALA A 96 -22.89 19.17 -35.50
N PRO A 97 -23.50 20.29 -35.94
CA PRO A 97 -24.94 20.49 -35.82
C PRO A 97 -25.72 19.46 -36.65
N ASN A 98 -26.88 19.04 -36.15
CA ASN A 98 -27.76 18.08 -36.83
C ASN A 98 -28.58 18.75 -37.92
N ILE A 99 -27.96 19.02 -39.07
CA ILE A 99 -28.56 19.76 -40.20
C ILE A 99 -29.70 18.96 -40.86
N LEU A 100 -29.66 17.62 -40.78
CA LEU A 100 -30.65 16.71 -41.38
C LEU A 100 -31.83 16.40 -40.44
N GLU A 101 -31.85 16.96 -39.22
CA GLU A 101 -32.87 16.71 -38.19
C GLU A 101 -33.15 15.22 -37.92
N ARG A 102 -32.13 14.36 -38.10
CA ARG A 102 -32.29 12.92 -37.86
C ARG A 102 -32.41 12.64 -36.37
N ASN A 103 -33.37 11.80 -35.99
CA ASN A 103 -33.56 11.38 -34.61
C ASN A 103 -32.64 10.19 -34.27
N PHE A 104 -31.51 10.49 -33.60
CA PHE A 104 -30.54 9.52 -33.09
C PHE A 104 -30.89 8.96 -31.70
N TYR A 105 -32.01 9.38 -31.12
CA TYR A 105 -32.49 8.84 -29.85
C TYR A 105 -33.19 7.50 -30.06
N THR A 106 -32.87 6.53 -29.18
CA THR A 106 -33.43 5.18 -29.19
C THR A 106 -33.60 4.71 -27.75
N ASP A 107 -34.73 4.10 -27.42
CA ASP A 107 -35.05 3.67 -26.06
C ASP A 107 -34.34 2.36 -25.66
N ALA A 108 -34.04 1.48 -26.63
CA ALA A 108 -33.38 0.20 -26.41
C ALA A 108 -32.32 -0.10 -27.49
N PRO A 109 -31.29 -0.92 -27.17
CA PRO A 109 -30.31 -1.36 -28.15
C PRO A 109 -30.97 -2.21 -29.26
N ASN A 110 -30.52 -2.01 -30.50
CA ASN A 110 -31.02 -2.70 -31.71
C ASN A 110 -32.48 -2.38 -32.11
N GLN A 111 -32.97 -1.18 -31.81
CA GLN A 111 -34.27 -0.70 -32.28
C GLN A 111 -34.14 0.50 -33.22
N LYS A 112 -33.64 0.29 -34.45
CA LYS A 112 -33.88 1.11 -35.66
C LYS A 112 -33.03 0.62 -36.82
#